data_AF-A0A957FXF6-F1
#
_entry.id   AF-A0A957FXF6-F1
#
_cell.length_a   1.000
_cell.length_b   1.000
_cell.length_c   1.000
_cell.angle_alpha   90.00
_cell.angle_beta   90.00
_cell.angle_gamma   90.00
#
_symmetry.space_group_name_H-M   'P 1'
#
loop_
_entity.id
_entity.type
_entity.pdbx_description
1 polymer ?
#
loop_
_entity_poly.entity_id
_entity_poly.type
_entity_poly.pdbx_seq_one_letter_code
_entity_poly.pdbx_strand_id
1 'polypeptide(L)'
;MNIKTRPLMIGAGAGAALLVIISLIVQAGTYFTVTSMVDIINNPEAGLGGLGVTGLMSCISLICPVIIVMAAGYIYGHLANQEGPMETQDAAIGGAATGAVAGIIYGVVNAIVGLLVTQFFLADSLNELNQLAGSSGNPFGSALGTGSGIVGILVGSCCWLVAGGVLGAVGGIIANAVAGRGK
;
A
#
# COMPACT_ATOMS: atom_id res chain seq x y z
N MET A 1 4.05 -4.78 -29.76
CA MET A 1 3.97 -3.98 -28.54
C MET A 1 5.31 -3.30 -28.30
N ASN A 2 5.33 -1.97 -28.34
CA ASN A 2 6.56 -1.18 -28.12
C ASN A 2 6.47 -0.50 -26.76
N ILE A 3 6.73 -1.25 -25.69
CA ILE A 3 6.73 -0.69 -24.32
C ILE A 3 7.96 0.20 -24.19
N LYS A 4 7.73 1.47 -23.85
CA LYS A 4 8.82 2.42 -23.61
C LYS A 4 9.32 2.26 -22.18
N THR A 5 10.54 1.76 -22.04
CA THR A 5 11.15 1.41 -20.74
C THR A 5 11.42 2.63 -19.85
N ARG A 6 11.77 3.77 -20.44
CA ARG A 6 12.08 5.00 -19.71
C ARG A 6 10.86 5.58 -18.96
N PRO A 7 9.70 5.83 -19.60
CA PRO A 7 8.50 6.28 -18.89
C PRO A 7 7.97 5.23 -17.91
N LEU A 8 8.19 3.94 -18.19
CA LEU A 8 7.81 2.86 -17.28
C LEU A 8 8.59 2.93 -15.97
N MET A 9 9.91 3.11 -16.01
CA MET A 9 10.72 3.25 -14.79
C MET A 9 10.36 4.50 -13.98
N ILE A 10 10.09 5.64 -14.65
CA ILE A 10 9.72 6.89 -13.97
C ILE A 10 8.35 6.76 -13.30
N GLY A 11 7.34 6.28 -14.03
CA GLY A 11 5.99 6.10 -13.49
C GLY A 11 5.94 5.09 -12.35
N ALA A 12 6.61 3.94 -12.51
CA ALA A 12 6.68 2.92 -11.47
C ALA A 12 7.46 3.40 -10.24
N GLY A 13 8.59 4.10 -10.43
CA GLY A 13 9.40 4.63 -9.35
C GLY A 13 8.68 5.70 -8.52
N ALA A 14 8.04 6.67 -9.19
CA ALA A 14 7.26 7.72 -8.52
C ALA A 14 6.05 7.13 -7.76
N GLY A 15 5.34 6.19 -8.39
CA GLY A 15 4.23 5.47 -7.75
C GLY A 15 4.69 4.68 -6.52
N ALA A 16 5.78 3.91 -6.64
CA ALA A 16 6.34 3.14 -5.53
C ALA A 16 6.78 4.04 -4.37
N ALA A 17 7.48 5.15 -4.65
CA ALA A 17 7.94 6.08 -3.61
C ALA A 17 6.75 6.68 -2.82
N LEU A 18 5.70 7.12 -3.52
CA LEU A 18 4.50 7.65 -2.87
C LEU A 18 3.77 6.58 -2.06
N LEU A 19 3.64 5.36 -2.60
CA LEU A 19 3.02 4.25 -1.88
C LEU A 19 3.79 3.92 -0.59
N VAL A 20 5.12 3.91 -0.64
CA VAL A 20 5.97 3.69 0.55
C VAL A 20 5.75 4.78 1.61
N ILE A 21 5.73 6.05 1.21
CA ILE A 21 5.47 7.17 2.13
C ILE A 21 4.11 7.01 2.81
N ILE A 22 3.07 6.68 2.05
CA ILE A 22 1.72 6.48 2.62
C ILE A 22 1.68 5.28 3.55
N SER A 23 2.35 4.18 3.21
CA SER A 23 2.41 3.03 4.13
C SER A 23 3.12 3.37 5.44
N LEU A 24 4.19 4.18 5.42
CA LEU A 24 4.82 4.64 6.65
C LEU A 24 3.86 5.48 7.50
N ILE A 25 3.06 6.36 6.88
CA ILE A 25 2.04 7.15 7.58
C ILE A 25 0.96 6.24 8.19
N VAL A 26 0.46 5.26 7.44
CA VAL A 26 -0.55 4.31 7.91
C VAL A 26 0.00 3.43 9.04
N GLN A 27 1.23 2.95 8.93
CA GLN A 27 1.89 2.18 9.98
C GLN A 27 2.10 3.02 11.25
N ALA A 28 2.53 4.28 11.13
CA ALA A 28 2.67 5.19 12.26
C ALA A 28 1.32 5.47 12.94
N GLY A 29 0.25 5.69 12.15
CA GLY A 29 -1.12 5.85 12.67
C GLY A 29 -1.65 4.58 13.34
N THR A 30 -1.32 3.41 12.81
CA THR A 30 -1.67 2.11 13.40
C THR A 30 -0.93 1.91 14.72
N TYR A 31 0.36 2.25 14.80
CA TYR A 31 1.12 2.20 16.05
C TYR A 31 0.49 3.11 17.11
N PHE A 32 0.18 4.36 16.77
CA PHE A 32 -0.49 5.30 17.68
C PHE A 32 -1.88 4.80 18.14
N THR A 33 -2.60 4.11 17.26
CA THR A 33 -3.86 3.45 17.61
C THR A 33 -3.64 2.33 18.62
N VAL A 34 -2.66 1.47 18.41
CA VAL A 34 -2.39 0.33 19.30
C VAL A 34 -1.96 0.82 20.68
N THR A 35 -1.12 1.86 20.75
CA THR A 35 -0.72 2.45 22.03
C THR A 35 -1.90 3.14 22.72
N SER A 36 -2.76 3.84 21.98
CA SER A 36 -3.96 4.43 22.56
C SER A 36 -5.01 3.40 23.00
N MET A 37 -5.09 2.21 22.38
CA MET A 37 -5.91 1.12 22.89
C MET A 37 -5.44 0.62 24.26
N VAL A 38 -4.13 0.59 24.52
CA VAL A 38 -3.57 0.28 25.85
C VAL A 38 -3.99 1.35 26.87
N ASP A 39 -3.95 2.62 26.49
CA ASP A 39 -4.42 3.71 27.34
C ASP A 39 -5.93 3.66 27.62
N ILE A 40 -6.74 3.22 26.64
CA ILE A 40 -8.20 3.07 26.79
C ILE A 40 -8.55 1.93 27.74
N ILE A 41 -7.80 0.82 27.71
CA ILE A 41 -7.96 -0.27 28.68
C ILE A 41 -7.69 0.23 30.10
N ASN A 42 -6.71 1.13 30.26
CA ASN A 42 -6.37 1.72 31.56
C ASN A 42 -7.28 2.89 31.96
N ASN A 43 -7.88 3.61 31.01
CA ASN A 43 -8.77 4.76 31.24
C ASN A 43 -9.91 4.81 30.19
N PRO A 44 -11.06 4.17 30.46
CA PRO A 44 -12.15 4.02 29.48
C PRO A 44 -12.85 5.33 29.09
N GLU A 45 -12.70 6.39 29.89
CA GLU A 45 -13.34 7.70 29.66
C GLU A 45 -12.67 8.52 28.52
N ALA A 46 -11.44 8.16 28.12
CA ALA A 46 -10.71 8.81 27.02
C ALA A 46 -10.95 8.16 25.63
N GLY A 47 -11.74 7.08 25.55
CA GLY A 47 -11.75 6.16 24.40
C GLY A 47 -12.43 6.63 23.11
N LEU A 48 -13.22 7.71 23.14
CA LEU A 48 -13.85 8.23 21.91
C LEU A 48 -12.82 8.79 20.92
N GLY A 49 -11.69 9.31 21.39
CA GLY A 49 -10.64 9.88 20.52
C GLY A 49 -9.95 8.83 19.65
N GLY A 50 -9.64 7.65 20.21
CA GLY A 50 -8.94 6.57 19.51
C GLY A 50 -9.76 5.89 18.40
N LEU A 51 -11.08 5.80 18.59
CA LEU A 51 -12.02 5.26 17.58
C LEU A 51 -12.17 6.18 16.36
N GLY A 52 -12.07 7.50 16.55
CA GLY A 52 -12.10 8.46 15.44
C GLY A 52 -10.85 8.36 14.54
N VAL A 53 -9.67 8.21 15.16
CA VAL A 53 -8.39 8.14 14.44
C VAL A 53 -8.28 6.85 13.62
N THR A 54 -8.78 5.72 14.14
CA THR A 54 -8.80 4.43 13.43
C THR A 54 -9.67 4.41 12.19
N GLY A 55 -10.88 4.98 12.28
CA GLY A 55 -11.78 5.11 11.13
C GLY A 55 -11.17 5.93 10.00
N LEU A 56 -10.53 7.06 10.34
CA LEU A 56 -9.86 7.94 9.37
C LEU A 56 -8.67 7.26 8.70
N MET A 57 -7.85 6.53 9.47
CA MET A 57 -6.69 5.81 8.93
C MET A 57 -7.10 4.67 7.98
N SER A 58 -8.23 4.02 8.26
CA SER A 58 -8.78 2.97 7.38
C SER A 58 -9.19 3.52 6.00
N CYS A 59 -9.81 4.71 5.97
CA CYS A 59 -10.19 5.37 4.71
C CYS A 59 -8.98 5.83 3.90
N ILE A 60 -7.97 6.40 4.57
CA ILE A 60 -6.71 6.84 3.93
C ILE A 60 -5.97 5.64 3.33
N SER A 61 -5.93 4.52 4.05
CA SER A 61 -5.29 3.29 3.59
C SER A 61 -5.96 2.68 2.36
N LEU A 62 -7.27 2.88 2.17
CA LEU A 62 -7.98 2.34 1.00
C LEU A 62 -7.93 3.27 -0.21
N ILE A 63 -8.18 4.58 -0.01
CA ILE A 63 -8.40 5.53 -1.10
C ILE A 63 -7.09 6.04 -1.68
N CYS A 64 -6.12 6.43 -0.83
CA CYS A 64 -4.90 7.06 -1.32
C CYS A 64 -4.07 6.13 -2.22
N PRO A 65 -3.90 4.85 -1.90
CA PRO A 65 -3.13 3.96 -2.77
C PRO A 65 -3.79 3.74 -4.14
N VAL A 66 -5.13 3.69 -4.21
CA VAL A 66 -5.88 3.60 -5.47
C VAL A 66 -5.57 4.81 -6.36
N ILE A 67 -5.59 6.01 -5.79
CA ILE A 67 -5.27 7.25 -6.50
C ILE A 67 -3.82 7.24 -6.98
N ILE A 68 -2.87 6.80 -6.14
CA ILE A 68 -1.45 6.77 -6.53
C ILE A 68 -1.20 5.81 -7.68
N VAL A 69 -1.82 4.63 -7.69
CA VAL A 69 -1.63 3.68 -8.78
C VAL A 69 -2.24 4.18 -10.09
N MET A 70 -3.43 4.78 -10.03
CA MET A 70 -3.99 5.46 -11.19
C MET A 70 -3.07 6.58 -11.68
N ALA A 71 -2.51 7.38 -10.77
CA ALA A 71 -1.58 8.45 -11.11
C ALA A 71 -0.28 7.92 -11.73
N ALA A 72 0.25 6.80 -11.25
CA ALA A 72 1.43 6.15 -11.82
C ALA A 72 1.17 5.67 -13.27
N GLY A 73 0.01 5.05 -13.51
CA GLY A 73 -0.43 4.67 -14.85
C GLY A 73 -0.66 5.88 -15.76
N TYR A 74 -1.20 6.97 -15.22
CA TYR A 74 -1.38 8.24 -15.93
C TYR A 74 -0.04 8.87 -16.32
N ILE A 75 0.92 8.93 -15.40
CA ILE A 75 2.28 9.45 -15.65
C ILE A 75 2.94 8.66 -16.78
N TYR A 76 2.84 7.33 -16.75
CA TYR A 76 3.31 6.49 -17.84
C TYR A 76 2.66 6.89 -19.17
N GLY A 77 1.32 6.89 -19.26
CA GLY A 77 0.62 7.18 -20.50
C GLY A 77 0.90 8.60 -21.02
N HIS A 78 1.12 9.57 -20.14
CA HIS A 78 1.47 10.93 -20.50
C HIS A 78 2.88 11.03 -21.11
N LEU A 79 3.90 10.50 -20.42
CA LEU A 79 5.28 10.51 -20.89
C LEU A 79 5.45 9.67 -22.16
N ALA A 80 4.78 8.52 -22.23
CA ALA A 80 4.84 7.61 -23.36
C ALA A 80 4.32 8.31 -24.64
N ASN A 81 3.23 9.09 -24.53
CA ASN A 81 2.68 9.89 -25.63
C ASN A 81 3.57 11.04 -26.10
N GLN A 82 4.42 11.61 -25.22
CA GLN A 82 5.41 12.61 -25.62
C GLN A 82 6.50 12.01 -26.51
N GLU A 83 6.85 10.74 -26.28
CA GLU A 83 7.85 10.03 -27.09
C GLU A 83 7.26 9.52 -28.42
N GLY A 84 5.97 9.71 -28.70
CA GLY A 84 5.29 9.28 -29.94
C GLY A 84 3.87 8.75 -29.71
N PRO A 85 2.99 8.81 -30.74
CA PRO A 85 1.59 8.41 -30.62
C PRO A 85 1.46 6.93 -30.23
N MET A 86 0.52 6.64 -29.34
CA MET A 86 0.25 5.30 -28.83
C MET A 86 -1.21 4.92 -29.01
N GLU A 87 -1.44 3.66 -29.36
CA GLU A 87 -2.78 3.10 -29.33
C GLU A 87 -3.26 2.93 -27.88
N THR A 88 -4.57 3.03 -27.67
CA THR A 88 -5.20 2.89 -26.35
C THR A 88 -4.87 1.54 -25.69
N GLN A 89 -4.69 0.49 -26.49
CA GLN A 89 -4.27 -0.82 -26.00
C GLN A 89 -2.86 -0.80 -25.42
N ASP A 90 -1.89 -0.19 -26.10
CA ASP A 90 -0.51 -0.08 -25.62
C ASP A 90 -0.41 0.80 -24.37
N ALA A 91 -1.22 1.86 -24.30
CA ALA A 91 -1.33 2.71 -23.12
C ALA A 91 -1.92 1.97 -21.90
N ALA A 92 -2.95 1.16 -22.12
CA ALA A 92 -3.56 0.33 -21.07
C ALA A 92 -2.57 -0.70 -20.53
N ILE A 93 -1.85 -1.42 -21.41
CA ILE A 93 -0.92 -2.46 -20.98
C ILE A 93 0.30 -1.86 -20.28
N GLY A 94 0.83 -0.75 -20.78
CA GLY A 94 1.95 -0.08 -20.11
C GLY A 94 1.55 0.58 -18.77
N GLY A 95 0.31 1.07 -18.68
CA GLY A 95 -0.29 1.51 -17.42
C GLY A 95 -0.44 0.35 -16.41
N ALA A 96 -0.91 -0.81 -16.88
CA ALA A 96 -0.99 -2.01 -16.06
C ALA A 96 0.38 -2.48 -15.56
N ALA A 97 1.38 -2.48 -16.45
CA ALA A 97 2.74 -2.86 -16.11
C ALA A 97 3.37 -1.90 -15.09
N THR A 98 3.16 -0.59 -15.23
CA THR A 98 3.63 0.39 -14.24
C THR A 98 2.95 0.23 -12.89
N GLY A 99 1.62 0.02 -12.86
CA GLY A 99 0.88 -0.25 -11.63
C GLY A 99 1.34 -1.55 -10.95
N ALA A 100 1.56 -2.62 -11.72
CA ALA A 100 2.06 -3.89 -11.21
C ALA A 100 3.49 -3.78 -10.65
N VAL A 101 4.41 -3.11 -11.35
CA VAL A 101 5.79 -2.90 -10.88
C VAL A 101 5.81 -2.03 -9.62
N ALA A 102 5.02 -0.95 -9.58
CA ALA A 102 4.88 -0.13 -8.38
C ALA A 102 4.33 -0.94 -7.20
N GLY A 103 3.32 -1.79 -7.43
CA GLY A 103 2.75 -2.69 -6.43
C GLY A 103 3.73 -3.74 -5.92
N ILE A 104 4.59 -4.30 -6.79
CA ILE A 104 5.64 -5.25 -6.40
C ILE A 104 6.68 -4.54 -5.52
N ILE A 105 7.20 -3.39 -5.94
CA ILE A 105 8.19 -2.62 -5.16
C ILE A 105 7.58 -2.26 -3.80
N TYR A 106 6.34 -1.79 -3.79
CA TYR A 106 5.60 -1.50 -2.57
C TYR A 106 5.47 -2.72 -1.65
N GLY A 107 5.02 -3.86 -2.18
CA GLY A 107 4.86 -5.09 -1.40
C GLY A 107 6.17 -5.57 -0.79
N VAL A 108 7.27 -5.50 -1.55
CA VAL A 108 8.62 -5.85 -1.06
C VAL A 108 9.06 -4.90 0.05
N VAL A 109 8.94 -3.58 -0.16
CA VAL A 109 9.32 -2.60 0.87
C VAL A 109 8.46 -2.76 2.11
N ASN A 110 7.15 -2.96 1.97
CA ASN A 110 6.24 -3.10 3.10
C ASN A 110 6.48 -4.42 3.86
N ALA A 111 6.83 -5.50 3.16
CA ALA A 111 7.25 -6.75 3.79
C ALA A 111 8.54 -6.57 4.61
N ILE A 112 9.54 -5.88 4.05
CA ILE A 112 10.81 -5.60 4.74
C ILE A 112 10.58 -4.67 5.95
N VAL A 113 9.86 -3.57 5.76
CA VAL A 113 9.55 -2.62 6.84
C VAL A 113 8.69 -3.30 7.91
N GLY A 114 7.68 -4.09 7.52
CA GLY A 114 6.86 -4.86 8.45
C GLY A 114 7.69 -5.84 9.28
N LEU A 115 8.62 -6.57 8.65
CA LEU A 115 9.58 -7.44 9.36
C LEU A 115 10.46 -6.65 10.32
N LEU A 116 11.00 -5.50 9.90
CA LEU A 116 11.85 -4.69 10.78
C LEU A 116 11.05 -4.08 11.94
N VAL A 117 9.89 -3.49 11.69
CA VAL A 117 9.05 -2.85 12.71
C VAL A 117 8.51 -3.88 13.71
N THR A 118 8.05 -5.05 13.24
CA THR A 118 7.57 -6.11 14.14
C THR A 118 8.68 -6.66 15.04
N GLN A 119 9.89 -6.85 14.50
CA GLN A 119 11.01 -7.37 15.28
C GLN A 119 11.59 -6.33 16.25
N PHE A 120 11.65 -5.05 15.88
CA PHE A 120 12.29 -4.02 16.71
C PHE A 120 11.36 -3.28 17.67
N PHE A 121 10.09 -3.07 17.33
CA PHE A 121 9.17 -2.22 18.12
C PHE A 121 8.03 -3.00 18.77
N LEU A 122 7.53 -4.05 18.12
CA LEU A 122 6.35 -4.78 18.60
C LEU A 122 6.69 -5.95 19.50
N ALA A 123 7.92 -6.47 19.47
CA ALA A 123 8.33 -7.61 20.30
C ALA A 123 8.20 -7.33 21.81
N ASP A 124 8.59 -6.14 22.25
CA ASP A 124 8.46 -5.74 23.66
C ASP A 124 7.01 -5.47 24.06
N SER A 125 6.25 -4.74 23.23
CA SER A 125 4.82 -4.45 23.50
C SER A 125 3.94 -5.70 23.44
N LEU A 126 4.22 -6.66 22.55
CA LEU A 126 3.51 -7.95 22.50
C LEU A 126 3.83 -8.83 23.71
N ASN A 127 5.05 -8.75 24.24
CA ASN A 127 5.41 -9.46 25.48
C ASN A 127 4.71 -8.85 26.69
N GLU A 128 4.54 -7.53 26.74
CA GLU A 128 3.74 -6.87 27.79
C GLU A 128 2.24 -7.18 27.67
N LEU A 129 1.67 -7.15 26.46
CA LEU A 129 0.26 -7.52 26.23
C LEU A 129 -0.02 -8.99 26.59
N ASN A 130 0.88 -9.91 26.24
CA ASN A 130 0.75 -11.32 26.61
C ASN A 130 0.87 -11.54 28.12
N GLN A 131 1.64 -10.70 28.83
CA GLN A 131 1.73 -10.74 30.29
C GLN A 131 0.47 -10.16 30.97
N LEU A 132 -0.12 -9.08 30.42
CA LEU A 132 -1.37 -8.50 30.91
C LEU A 132 -2.61 -9.39 30.66
N ALA A 133 -2.62 -10.16 29.57
CA ALA A 133 -3.76 -11.01 29.19
C ALA A 133 -3.96 -12.25 30.08
N GLY A 134 -3.04 -12.53 31.01
CA GLY A 134 -3.29 -13.36 32.18
C GLY A 134 -3.97 -14.71 31.95
N SER A 135 -3.55 -15.52 30.97
CA SER A 135 -3.72 -16.99 30.96
C SER A 135 -3.30 -17.61 29.63
N SER A 136 -2.56 -18.72 29.75
CA SER A 136 -2.22 -19.70 28.71
C SER A 136 -1.28 -19.21 27.62
N GLY A 137 -0.03 -19.68 27.72
CA GLY A 137 0.90 -19.71 26.59
C GLY A 137 0.29 -20.55 25.47
N ASN A 138 -0.51 -19.91 24.62
CA ASN A 138 -1.00 -20.51 23.41
C ASN A 138 -0.01 -20.12 22.30
N PRO A 139 0.93 -21.01 21.91
CA PRO A 139 1.87 -20.75 20.80
C PRO A 139 1.16 -20.44 19.47
N PHE A 140 -0.17 -20.64 19.42
CA PHE A 140 -1.04 -20.22 18.34
C PHE A 140 -1.16 -18.70 18.18
N GLY A 141 -1.08 -17.89 19.25
CA GLY A 141 -1.21 -16.42 19.14
C GLY A 141 -0.01 -15.76 18.46
N SER A 142 1.19 -16.21 18.80
CA SER A 142 2.46 -15.78 18.18
C SER A 142 2.68 -16.39 16.79
N ALA A 143 2.23 -17.63 16.57
CA ALA A 143 2.26 -18.27 15.25
C ALA A 143 1.21 -17.70 14.27
N LEU A 144 0.03 -17.28 14.73
CA LEU A 144 -0.88 -16.48 13.89
C LEU A 144 -0.31 -15.09 13.63
N GLY A 145 0.32 -14.42 14.60
CA GLY A 145 0.90 -13.09 14.37
C GLY A 145 1.98 -13.05 13.30
N THR A 146 2.86 -14.07 13.25
CA THR A 146 3.94 -14.17 12.25
C THR A 146 3.51 -14.93 10.98
N GLY A 147 2.76 -16.02 11.10
CA GLY A 147 2.29 -16.83 9.97
C GLY A 147 1.15 -16.21 9.18
N SER A 148 0.16 -15.60 9.85
CA SER A 148 -0.90 -14.86 9.16
C SER A 148 -0.41 -13.52 8.60
N GLY A 149 0.63 -12.93 9.18
CA GLY A 149 1.32 -11.76 8.64
C GLY A 149 1.92 -12.06 7.26
N ILE A 150 2.68 -13.15 7.13
CA ILE A 150 3.32 -13.51 5.85
C ILE A 150 2.27 -13.92 4.80
N VAL A 151 1.30 -14.77 5.16
CA VAL A 151 0.23 -15.16 4.23
C VAL A 151 -0.67 -13.98 3.88
N GLY A 152 -0.96 -13.09 4.83
CA GLY A 152 -1.71 -11.85 4.61
C GLY A 152 -0.96 -10.85 3.73
N ILE A 153 0.37 -10.74 3.86
CA ILE A 153 1.22 -9.95 2.96
C ILE A 153 1.25 -10.58 1.57
N LEU A 154 1.33 -11.90 1.47
CA LEU A 154 1.37 -12.60 0.17
C LEU A 154 0.03 -12.46 -0.57
N VAL A 155 -1.09 -12.77 0.09
CA VAL A 155 -2.43 -12.63 -0.47
C VAL A 155 -2.75 -11.15 -0.76
N GLY A 156 -2.38 -10.26 0.16
CA GLY A 156 -2.54 -8.82 0.01
C GLY A 156 -1.75 -8.26 -1.18
N SER A 157 -0.49 -8.67 -1.35
CA SER A 157 0.35 -8.26 -2.48
C SER A 157 -0.14 -8.82 -3.81
N CYS A 158 -0.68 -10.04 -3.85
CA CYS A 158 -1.33 -10.59 -5.04
C CYS A 158 -2.60 -9.82 -5.43
N CYS A 159 -3.47 -9.54 -4.46
CA CYS A 159 -4.65 -8.69 -4.69
C CYS A 159 -4.25 -7.30 -5.17
N TRP A 160 -3.16 -6.76 -4.61
CA TRP A 160 -2.59 -5.48 -5.04
C TRP A 160 -1.98 -5.51 -6.44
N LEU A 161 -1.40 -6.62 -6.84
CA LEU A 161 -0.84 -6.81 -8.18
C LEU A 161 -1.96 -6.78 -9.23
N VAL A 162 -3.07 -7.46 -8.95
CA VAL A 162 -4.23 -7.51 -9.84
C VAL A 162 -4.98 -6.18 -9.83
N ALA A 163 -5.35 -5.67 -8.66
CA ALA A 163 -6.07 -4.39 -8.54
C ALA A 163 -5.21 -3.23 -9.04
N GLY A 164 -3.92 -3.22 -8.70
CA GLY A 164 -2.97 -2.21 -9.15
C GLY A 164 -2.71 -2.27 -10.65
N GLY A 165 -2.69 -3.47 -11.25
CA GLY A 165 -2.64 -3.64 -12.69
C GLY A 165 -3.88 -3.07 -13.39
N VAL A 166 -5.08 -3.34 -12.87
CA VAL A 166 -6.33 -2.79 -13.43
C VAL A 166 -6.41 -1.28 -13.27
N LEU A 167 -6.09 -0.76 -12.09
CA LEU A 167 -6.10 0.68 -11.81
C LEU A 167 -5.04 1.44 -12.62
N GLY A 168 -3.85 0.85 -12.77
CA GLY A 168 -2.79 1.37 -13.61
C GLY A 168 -3.20 1.41 -15.09
N ALA A 169 -3.91 0.38 -15.56
CA ALA A 169 -4.46 0.35 -16.92
C ALA A 169 -5.46 1.50 -17.15
N VAL A 170 -6.36 1.74 -16.19
CA VAL A 170 -7.32 2.85 -16.24
C VAL A 170 -6.59 4.19 -16.30
N GLY A 171 -5.56 4.39 -15.47
CA GLY A 171 -4.73 5.60 -15.50
C GLY A 171 -4.06 5.83 -16.86
N GLY A 172 -3.51 4.76 -17.46
CA GLY A 172 -2.89 4.80 -18.79
C GLY A 172 -3.89 5.15 -19.90
N ILE A 173 -5.10 4.58 -19.86
CA ILE A 173 -6.18 4.88 -20.82
C ILE A 173 -6.59 6.36 -20.70
N ILE A 174 -6.77 6.87 -19.48
CA ILE A 174 -7.14 8.27 -19.24
C ILE A 174 -6.08 9.20 -19.82
N ALA A 175 -4.79 8.93 -19.57
CA ALA A 175 -3.71 9.74 -20.12
C ALA A 175 -3.72 9.76 -21.66
N ASN A 176 -4.00 8.62 -22.30
CA ASN A 176 -4.10 8.55 -23.75
C ASN A 176 -5.32 9.32 -24.30
N ALA A 177 -6.47 9.20 -23.64
CA ALA A 177 -7.68 9.93 -24.01
C ALA A 177 -7.52 11.45 -23.86
N VAL A 178 -6.81 11.90 -22.82
CA VAL A 178 -6.50 13.32 -22.61
C VAL A 178 -5.50 13.82 -23.66
N ALA A 179 -4.43 13.06 -23.94
CA ALA A 179 -3.45 13.41 -24.96
C ALA A 179 -4.06 13.46 -26.38
N GLY A 180 -5.04 12.59 -26.68
CA GLY A 180 -5.74 12.56 -27.96
C GLY A 180 -6.69 13.74 -28.22
N ARG A 181 -7.10 14.49 -27.18
CA ARG A 181 -7.95 15.70 -27.33
C ARG A 181 -7.17 16.96 -27.68
N GLY A 182 -5.84 16.91 -27.59
CA GLY A 182 -4.95 18.05 -27.89
C GLY A 182 -4.37 18.06 -29.31
N LYS A 183 -4.82 17.15 -30.18
CA LYS A 183 -4.48 17.07 -31.61
C LYS A 183 -5.75 17.23 -32.44
#